data_AF-A0A662P192-F1
#
_entry.id   AF-A0A662P192-F1
#
_cell.length_a   1.000
_cell.length_b   1.000
_cell.length_c   1.000
_cell.angle_alpha   90.00
_cell.angle_beta   90.00
_cell.angle_gamma   90.00
#
_symmetry.space_group_name_H-M   'P 1'
#
loop_
_entity.id
_entity.type
_entity.pdbx_description
1 polymer ?
#
loop_
_entity_poly.entity_id
_entity_poly.type
_entity_poly.pdbx_seq_one_letter_code
_entity_poly.pdbx_strand_id
1 'polypeptide(L)'
;MSLREKMLETENLDVEGIISQVEKDGMEDLINLGRDKDFRIRWNCARIISYILERDPEKIKELKNLLMEMLSDHHRLVRNWASISVLKVARKRPELLGEIAEAYLERFIGGDDYEKFDSLKLLEYIKRNNPKVFEKFKDRIVELSKDDNPVVRYQAKRVLEE
;
A
#
# COMPACT_ATOMS: atom_id res chain seq x y z
N MET A 1 2.63 26.62 10.79
CA MET A 1 2.30 25.34 11.42
C MET A 1 3.21 24.28 10.82
N SER A 2 3.86 23.48 11.66
CA SER A 2 4.69 22.35 11.23
C SER A 2 3.85 21.27 10.55
N LEU A 3 4.48 20.45 9.73
CA LEU A 3 3.82 19.32 9.07
C LEU A 3 3.21 18.35 10.09
N ARG A 4 3.92 18.13 11.22
CA ARG A 4 3.46 17.29 12.32
C ARG A 4 2.17 17.81 12.97
N GLU A 5 2.10 19.11 13.26
CA GLU A 5 0.91 19.73 13.86
C GLU A 5 -0.29 19.60 12.94
N LYS A 6 -0.12 19.88 11.63
CA LYS A 6 -1.18 19.68 10.63
C LYS A 6 -1.67 18.24 10.61
N MET A 7 -0.78 17.26 10.73
CA MET A 7 -1.12 15.84 10.77
C MET A 7 -1.81 15.39 12.08
N LEU A 8 -1.87 16.20 13.13
CA LEU A 8 -2.67 15.91 14.32
C LEU A 8 -4.14 16.31 14.17
N GLU A 9 -4.48 17.18 13.21
CA GLU A 9 -5.83 17.66 12.97
C GLU A 9 -6.67 16.61 12.24
N THR A 10 -7.08 15.55 12.95
CA THR A 10 -7.71 14.36 12.35
C THR A 10 -9.09 14.62 11.75
N GLU A 11 -9.84 15.61 12.24
CA GLU A 11 -11.21 15.90 11.77
C GLU A 11 -11.22 16.71 10.46
N ASN A 12 -10.24 17.58 10.25
CA ASN A 12 -10.16 18.50 9.11
C ASN A 12 -8.76 18.50 8.47
N LEU A 13 -8.18 17.31 8.27
CA LEU A 13 -6.85 17.18 7.67
C LEU A 13 -6.82 17.84 6.28
N ASP A 14 -6.11 18.97 6.17
CA ASP A 14 -5.87 19.68 4.90
C ASP A 14 -4.87 18.91 4.04
N VAL A 15 -5.35 17.87 3.37
CA VAL A 15 -4.54 16.98 2.52
C VAL A 15 -3.85 17.78 1.40
N GLU A 16 -4.55 18.71 0.76
CA GLU A 16 -4.00 19.49 -0.35
C GLU A 16 -2.92 20.46 0.12
N GLY A 17 -3.15 21.18 1.21
CA GLY A 17 -2.16 22.10 1.77
C GLY A 17 -0.95 21.37 2.34
N ILE A 18 -1.13 20.14 2.85
CA ILE A 18 -0.02 19.27 3.25
C ILE A 18 0.78 18.82 2.04
N ILE A 19 0.14 18.30 0.98
CA ILE A 19 0.84 17.85 -0.23
C ILE A 19 1.60 19.02 -0.87
N SER A 20 0.97 20.18 -1.01
CA SER A 20 1.59 21.38 -1.55
C SER A 20 2.82 21.81 -0.74
N GLN A 21 2.76 21.65 0.58
CA GLN A 21 3.92 21.91 1.44
C GLN A 21 5.03 20.88 1.22
N VAL A 22 4.71 19.59 1.16
CA VAL A 22 5.68 18.51 0.91
C VAL A 22 6.35 18.68 -0.47
N GLU A 23 5.60 19.08 -1.49
CA GLU A 23 6.14 19.34 -2.83
C GLU A 23 7.12 20.51 -2.83
N LYS A 24 6.86 21.54 -2.01
CA LYS A 24 7.72 22.71 -1.86
C LYS A 24 8.97 22.44 -1.02
N ASP A 25 8.79 21.81 0.13
CA ASP A 25 9.82 21.68 1.17
C ASP A 25 10.63 20.38 1.01
N GLY A 26 10.13 19.42 0.21
CA GLY A 26 10.71 18.09 0.03
C GLY A 26 10.05 17.02 0.91
N MET A 27 10.33 15.75 0.63
CA MET A 27 9.70 14.61 1.32
C MET A 27 10.38 14.19 2.62
N GLU A 28 11.53 14.77 2.98
CA GLU A 28 12.32 14.34 4.15
C GLU A 28 11.50 14.39 5.45
N ASP A 29 10.81 15.51 5.70
CA ASP A 29 9.96 15.66 6.88
C ASP A 29 8.80 14.67 6.87
N LEU A 30 8.17 14.45 5.71
CA LEU A 30 7.11 13.45 5.56
C LEU A 30 7.64 12.04 5.89
N ILE A 31 8.83 11.70 5.41
CA ILE A 31 9.49 10.42 5.63
C ILE A 31 9.78 10.20 7.11
N ASN A 32 10.28 11.23 7.80
CA ASN A 32 10.54 11.19 9.24
C ASN A 32 9.25 11.04 10.05
N LEU A 33 8.17 11.74 9.66
CA LEU A 33 6.85 11.60 10.30
C LEU A 33 6.22 10.23 10.07
N GLY A 34 6.58 9.54 9.00
CA GLY A 34 6.22 8.15 8.78
C GLY A 34 6.70 7.19 9.87
N ARG A 35 7.66 7.62 10.70
CA ARG A 35 8.22 6.89 11.85
C ARG A 35 7.90 7.54 13.20
N ASP A 36 6.96 8.48 13.22
CA ASP A 36 6.60 9.18 14.45
C ASP A 36 6.08 8.21 15.51
N LYS A 37 6.36 8.48 16.79
CA LYS A 37 5.87 7.66 17.91
C LYS A 37 4.35 7.59 17.99
N ASP A 38 3.65 8.65 17.55
CA ASP A 38 2.19 8.71 17.55
C ASP A 38 1.62 8.04 16.29
N PHE A 39 0.87 6.96 16.47
CA PHE A 39 0.30 6.22 15.35
C PHE A 39 -0.65 7.07 14.50
N ARG A 40 -1.25 8.13 15.04
CA ARG A 40 -2.14 9.03 14.29
C ARG A 40 -1.37 9.83 13.25
N ILE A 41 -0.15 10.24 13.58
CA ILE A 41 0.76 10.89 12.64
C ILE A 41 1.16 9.91 11.54
N ARG A 42 1.60 8.69 11.91
CA ARG A 42 1.98 7.66 10.92
C ARG A 42 0.81 7.29 10.01
N TRP A 43 -0.39 7.20 10.58
CA TRP A 43 -1.63 6.93 9.84
C TRP A 43 -1.94 8.03 8.82
N ASN A 44 -1.88 9.30 9.24
CA ASN A 44 -2.07 10.43 8.34
C ASN A 44 -0.94 10.54 7.31
N CYS A 45 0.31 10.23 7.69
CA CYS A 45 1.43 10.16 6.76
C CYS A 45 1.19 9.11 5.66
N ALA A 46 0.80 7.89 6.02
CA ALA A 46 0.44 6.85 5.05
C ALA A 46 -0.72 7.28 4.13
N ARG A 47 -1.71 7.99 4.68
CA ARG A 47 -2.82 8.56 3.90
C ARG A 47 -2.32 9.62 2.90
N ILE A 48 -1.48 10.56 3.32
CA ILE A 48 -0.86 11.59 2.44
C ILE A 48 -0.02 10.93 1.35
N ILE A 49 0.82 9.96 1.71
CA ILE A 49 1.61 9.16 0.76
C ILE A 49 0.71 8.53 -0.30
N SER A 50 -0.46 8.00 0.09
CA SER A 50 -1.41 7.41 -0.86
C SER A 50 -1.96 8.40 -1.88
N TYR A 51 -2.06 9.69 -1.54
CA TYR A 51 -2.49 10.75 -2.46
C TYR A 51 -1.34 11.22 -3.35
N ILE A 52 -0.13 11.35 -2.78
CA ILE A 52 1.09 11.65 -3.55
C ILE A 52 1.30 10.58 -4.62
N LEU A 53 1.25 9.30 -4.27
CA LEU A 53 1.44 8.18 -5.20
C LEU A 53 0.28 8.01 -6.18
N GLU A 54 -0.91 8.51 -5.83
CA GLU A 54 -1.99 8.60 -6.80
C GLU A 54 -1.69 9.62 -7.90
N ARG A 55 -1.05 10.75 -7.56
CA ARG A 55 -0.69 11.81 -8.51
C ARG A 55 0.55 11.45 -9.31
N ASP A 56 1.59 11.02 -8.60
CA ASP A 56 2.89 10.68 -9.15
C ASP A 56 3.38 9.32 -8.60
N PRO A 57 3.04 8.22 -9.30
CA PRO A 57 3.50 6.89 -8.92
C PRO A 57 5.03 6.73 -8.89
N GLU A 58 5.81 7.57 -9.59
CA GLU A 58 7.27 7.48 -9.60
C GLU A 58 7.90 7.78 -8.23
N LYS A 59 7.18 8.54 -7.37
CA LYS A 59 7.59 8.82 -5.98
C LYS A 59 7.72 7.57 -5.12
N ILE A 60 7.20 6.42 -5.57
CA ILE A 60 7.40 5.16 -4.86
C ILE A 60 8.88 4.80 -4.73
N LYS A 61 9.73 5.24 -5.66
CA LYS A 61 11.19 5.00 -5.60
C LYS A 61 11.82 5.64 -4.36
N GLU A 62 11.38 6.85 -4.03
CA GLU A 62 11.84 7.60 -2.87
C GLU A 62 11.18 7.10 -1.57
N LEU A 63 9.93 6.65 -1.65
CA LEU A 63 9.11 6.21 -0.51
C LEU A 63 9.20 4.71 -0.21
N LYS A 64 9.93 3.94 -1.02
CA LYS A 64 9.99 2.47 -0.98
C LYS A 64 10.25 1.92 0.42
N ASN A 65 11.33 2.36 1.05
CA ASN A 65 11.73 1.84 2.37
C ASN A 65 10.68 2.14 3.43
N LEU A 66 10.17 3.38 3.43
CA LEU A 66 9.14 3.78 4.37
C LEU A 66 7.83 3.00 4.18
N LEU A 67 7.42 2.76 2.93
CA LEU A 67 6.24 1.95 2.65
C LEU A 67 6.41 0.52 3.17
N MET A 68 7.57 -0.11 2.97
CA MET A 68 7.83 -1.46 3.50
C MET A 68 7.74 -1.51 5.03
N GLU A 69 8.28 -0.48 5.71
CA GLU A 69 8.12 -0.32 7.16
C GLU A 69 6.65 -0.14 7.56
N MET A 70 5.89 0.72 6.86
CA MET A 70 4.48 0.98 7.15
C MET A 70 3.56 -0.21 6.89
N LEU A 71 3.86 -1.06 5.89
CA LEU A 71 3.15 -2.33 5.66
C LEU A 71 3.36 -3.30 6.84
N SER A 72 4.42 -3.11 7.61
CA SER A 72 4.74 -3.89 8.82
C SER A 72 4.36 -3.17 10.12
N ASP A 73 3.70 -2.00 10.06
CA ASP A 73 3.36 -1.21 11.25
C ASP A 73 2.46 -2.01 12.21
N HIS A 74 2.66 -1.85 13.51
CA HIS A 74 1.84 -2.49 14.54
C HIS A 74 0.36 -2.10 14.46
N HIS A 75 0.05 -0.86 14.02
CA HIS A 75 -1.31 -0.38 13.88
C HIS A 75 -1.89 -0.70 12.50
N ARG A 76 -3.00 -1.43 12.51
CA ARG A 76 -3.74 -1.81 11.29
C ARG A 76 -4.14 -0.62 10.43
N LEU A 77 -4.49 0.52 11.02
CA LEU A 77 -4.86 1.72 10.25
C LEU A 77 -3.71 2.25 9.39
N VAL A 78 -2.47 2.16 9.87
CA VAL A 78 -1.28 2.54 9.11
C VAL A 78 -1.06 1.54 7.97
N ARG A 79 -1.08 0.24 8.28
CA ARG A 79 -0.94 -0.84 7.29
C ARG A 79 -1.97 -0.74 6.16
N ASN A 80 -3.23 -0.44 6.49
CA ASN A 80 -4.30 -0.30 5.51
C ASN A 80 -4.01 0.81 4.50
N TRP A 81 -3.55 1.98 4.95
CA TRP A 81 -3.23 3.08 4.04
C TRP A 81 -1.95 2.84 3.25
N ALA A 82 -0.95 2.18 3.83
CA ALA A 82 0.22 1.71 3.10
C ALA A 82 -0.19 0.71 2.00
N SER A 83 -1.12 -0.21 2.32
CA SER A 83 -1.66 -1.18 1.36
C SER A 83 -2.37 -0.49 0.20
N ILE A 84 -3.27 0.44 0.50
CA ILE A 84 -3.97 1.26 -0.50
C ILE A 84 -2.97 2.00 -1.40
N SER A 85 -1.89 2.52 -0.84
CA SER A 85 -0.83 3.21 -1.59
C SER A 85 -0.18 2.28 -2.62
N VAL A 86 0.19 1.06 -2.20
CA VAL A 86 0.77 0.04 -3.10
C VAL A 86 -0.22 -0.33 -4.20
N LEU A 87 -1.49 -0.57 -3.87
CA LEU A 87 -2.51 -0.93 -4.86
C LEU A 87 -2.79 0.18 -5.87
N LYS A 88 -2.75 1.45 -5.44
CA LYS A 88 -2.88 2.60 -6.36
C LYS A 88 -1.74 2.64 -7.38
N VAL A 89 -0.51 2.38 -6.94
CA VAL A 89 0.64 2.27 -7.84
C VAL A 89 0.51 1.05 -8.73
N ALA A 90 0.16 -0.12 -8.17
CA ALA A 90 -0.07 -1.36 -8.93
C ALA A 90 -1.03 -1.16 -10.09
N ARG A 91 -2.15 -0.46 -9.84
CA ARG A 91 -3.18 -0.19 -10.84
C ARG A 91 -2.69 0.71 -11.98
N LYS A 92 -1.77 1.65 -11.72
CA LYS A 92 -1.33 2.65 -12.70
C LYS A 92 -0.01 2.31 -13.38
N ARG A 93 0.98 1.87 -12.61
CA ARG A 93 2.39 1.64 -12.98
C ARG A 93 2.95 0.41 -12.22
N PRO A 94 2.39 -0.79 -12.45
CA PRO A 94 2.76 -2.01 -11.70
C PRO A 94 4.25 -2.39 -11.79
N GLU A 95 4.93 -2.00 -12.87
CA GLU A 95 6.35 -2.21 -13.08
C GLU A 95 7.25 -1.45 -12.09
N LEU A 96 6.71 -0.43 -11.41
CA LEU A 96 7.45 0.33 -10.40
C LEU A 96 7.53 -0.36 -9.03
N LEU A 97 6.73 -1.39 -8.78
CA LEU A 97 6.63 -1.99 -7.46
C LEU A 97 7.87 -2.77 -7.04
N GLY A 98 8.63 -3.34 -7.99
CA GLY A 98 9.83 -4.13 -7.70
C GLY A 98 9.60 -5.13 -6.55
N GLU A 99 10.48 -5.10 -5.55
CA GLU A 99 10.39 -5.98 -4.37
C GLU A 99 9.23 -5.68 -3.40
N ILE A 100 8.62 -4.48 -3.46
CA ILE A 100 7.47 -4.13 -2.61
C ILE A 100 6.32 -5.10 -2.89
N ALA A 101 6.14 -5.52 -4.14
CA ALA A 101 5.07 -6.44 -4.51
C ALA A 101 5.22 -7.79 -3.79
N GLU A 102 6.43 -8.32 -3.74
CA GLU A 102 6.71 -9.61 -3.09
C GLU A 102 6.57 -9.49 -1.56
N ALA A 103 7.19 -8.48 -0.95
CA ALA A 103 7.08 -8.23 0.49
C ALA A 103 5.61 -8.02 0.94
N TYR A 104 4.82 -7.31 0.14
CA TYR A 104 3.39 -7.15 0.36
C TYR A 104 2.68 -8.51 0.40
N LEU A 105 2.91 -9.37 -0.60
CA LEU A 105 2.22 -10.64 -0.73
C LEU A 105 2.62 -11.61 0.38
N GLU A 106 3.91 -11.68 0.74
CA GLU A 106 4.39 -12.47 1.88
C GLU A 106 3.67 -12.08 3.17
N ARG A 107 3.34 -10.80 3.34
CA ARG A 107 2.68 -10.30 4.55
C ARG A 107 1.17 -10.52 4.58
N PHE A 108 0.49 -10.34 3.45
CA PHE A 108 -0.97 -10.17 3.43
C PHE A 108 -1.75 -11.31 2.77
N ILE A 109 -1.12 -12.15 1.94
CA ILE A 109 -1.84 -13.22 1.21
C ILE A 109 -2.36 -14.34 2.14
N GLY A 110 -1.83 -14.40 3.36
CA GLY A 110 -2.30 -15.28 4.43
C GLY A 110 -3.08 -14.56 5.54
N GLY A 111 -3.39 -13.28 5.35
CA GLY A 111 -3.99 -12.41 6.36
C GLY A 111 -5.50 -12.62 6.55
N ASP A 112 -6.17 -11.57 7.05
CA ASP A 112 -7.63 -11.53 7.12
C ASP A 112 -8.27 -11.44 5.72
N ASP A 113 -9.60 -11.52 5.64
CA ASP A 113 -10.29 -11.54 4.35
C ASP A 113 -10.08 -10.28 3.50
N TYR A 114 -9.84 -9.12 4.13
CA TYR A 114 -9.50 -7.89 3.42
C TYR A 114 -8.07 -7.95 2.89
N GLU A 115 -7.11 -8.35 3.73
CA GLU A 115 -5.69 -8.50 3.36
C GLU A 115 -5.51 -9.55 2.24
N LYS A 116 -6.23 -10.67 2.29
CA LYS A 116 -6.28 -11.66 1.21
C LYS A 116 -6.85 -11.07 -0.08
N PHE A 117 -8.00 -10.40 -0.01
CA PHE A 117 -8.63 -9.81 -1.19
C PHE A 117 -7.71 -8.77 -1.85
N ASP A 118 -7.13 -7.87 -1.06
CA ASP A 118 -6.20 -6.87 -1.56
C ASP A 118 -4.94 -7.50 -2.16
N SER A 119 -4.42 -8.59 -1.58
CA SER A 119 -3.32 -9.37 -2.17
C SER A 119 -3.67 -9.95 -3.53
N LEU A 120 -4.89 -10.46 -3.68
CA LEU A 120 -5.37 -10.96 -4.98
C LEU A 120 -5.57 -9.82 -5.99
N LYS A 121 -5.98 -8.63 -5.55
CA LYS A 121 -6.01 -7.43 -6.42
C LYS A 121 -4.62 -7.02 -6.86
N LEU A 122 -3.63 -7.06 -5.95
CA LEU A 122 -2.25 -6.78 -6.31
C LEU A 122 -1.75 -7.77 -7.37
N LEU A 123 -1.96 -9.07 -7.16
CA LEU A 123 -1.58 -10.13 -8.10
C LEU A 123 -2.21 -9.92 -9.48
N GLU A 124 -3.48 -9.58 -9.53
CA GLU A 124 -4.18 -9.22 -10.78
C GLU A 124 -3.47 -8.11 -11.56
N TYR A 125 -3.06 -7.03 -10.86
CA TYR A 125 -2.40 -5.89 -11.48
C TYR A 125 -0.97 -6.20 -11.94
N ILE A 126 -0.23 -7.03 -11.18
CA ILE A 126 1.18 -7.27 -11.46
C ILE A 126 1.43 -8.48 -12.36
N LYS A 127 0.50 -9.43 -12.52
CA LYS A 127 0.78 -10.73 -13.18
C LYS A 127 1.47 -10.62 -14.55
N ARG A 128 1.12 -9.60 -15.35
CA ARG A 128 1.70 -9.35 -16.67
C ARG A 128 3.10 -8.76 -16.61
N ASN A 129 3.39 -7.94 -15.60
CA ASN A 129 4.64 -7.18 -15.48
C ASN A 129 5.65 -7.89 -14.55
N ASN A 130 5.17 -8.67 -13.59
CA ASN A 130 5.94 -9.44 -12.63
C ASN A 130 5.49 -10.92 -12.61
N PRO A 131 5.60 -11.65 -13.74
CA PRO A 131 5.14 -13.04 -13.82
C PRO A 131 5.87 -13.97 -12.85
N LYS A 132 7.13 -13.66 -12.50
CA LYS A 132 7.90 -14.42 -11.51
C LYS A 132 7.27 -14.37 -10.12
N VAL A 133 6.83 -13.19 -9.68
CA VAL A 133 6.15 -13.02 -8.39
C VAL A 133 4.80 -13.73 -8.42
N PHE A 134 4.05 -13.58 -9.52
CA PHE A 134 2.79 -14.31 -9.68
C PHE A 134 2.96 -15.83 -9.54
N GLU A 135 3.93 -16.41 -10.25
CA GLU A 135 4.19 -17.85 -10.20
C GLU A 135 4.62 -18.31 -8.80
N LYS A 136 5.42 -17.50 -8.07
CA LYS A 136 5.80 -17.78 -6.67
C LYS A 136 4.59 -17.98 -5.75
N PHE A 137 3.51 -17.23 -5.97
CA PHE A 137 2.32 -17.26 -5.11
C PHE A 137 1.17 -18.11 -5.68
N LYS A 138 1.35 -18.75 -6.83
CA LYS A 138 0.26 -19.43 -7.55
C LYS A 138 -0.42 -20.52 -6.74
N ASP A 139 0.34 -21.35 -6.02
CA ASP A 139 -0.23 -22.39 -5.16
C ASP A 139 -1.15 -21.79 -4.09
N ARG A 140 -0.74 -20.66 -3.51
CA ARG A 140 -1.57 -19.94 -2.55
C ARG A 140 -2.85 -19.38 -3.18
N ILE A 141 -2.79 -18.90 -4.42
CA ILE A 141 -3.99 -18.45 -5.15
C ILE A 141 -4.94 -19.64 -5.39
N VAL A 142 -4.41 -20.82 -5.72
CA VAL A 142 -5.20 -22.05 -5.88
C VAL A 142 -5.89 -22.44 -4.56
N GLU A 143 -5.20 -22.33 -3.43
CA GLU A 143 -5.83 -22.53 -2.11
C GLU A 143 -6.96 -21.51 -1.88
N LEU A 144 -6.71 -20.22 -2.13
CA LEU A 144 -7.69 -19.16 -1.97
C LEU A 144 -8.89 -19.30 -2.93
N SER A 145 -8.75 -19.98 -4.07
CA SER A 145 -9.86 -20.31 -4.98
C SER A 145 -10.91 -21.26 -4.38
N LYS A 146 -10.63 -21.78 -3.17
CA LYS A 146 -11.49 -22.63 -2.35
C LYS A 146 -11.77 -22.01 -0.97
N ASP A 147 -11.36 -20.76 -0.73
CA ASP A 147 -11.55 -20.06 0.55
C ASP A 147 -13.03 -20.01 0.93
N ASP A 148 -13.34 -20.06 2.23
CA ASP A 148 -14.71 -20.00 2.75
C ASP A 148 -15.37 -18.65 2.41
N ASN A 149 -14.59 -17.56 2.44
CA ASN A 149 -15.09 -16.24 2.09
C ASN A 149 -15.39 -16.17 0.57
N PRO A 150 -16.66 -15.92 0.18
CA PRO A 150 -17.06 -15.93 -1.22
C PRO A 150 -16.38 -14.86 -2.07
N VAL A 151 -16.05 -13.71 -1.49
CA VAL A 151 -15.39 -12.59 -2.19
C VAL A 151 -13.93 -12.95 -2.50
N VAL A 152 -13.21 -13.48 -1.51
CA VAL A 152 -11.83 -13.98 -1.69
C VAL A 152 -11.81 -15.10 -2.71
N ARG A 153 -12.70 -16.08 -2.56
CA ARG A 153 -12.82 -17.24 -3.46
C ARG A 153 -13.07 -16.83 -4.91
N TYR A 154 -14.03 -15.92 -5.12
CA TYR A 154 -14.35 -15.40 -6.45
C TYR A 154 -13.16 -14.68 -7.08
N GLN A 155 -12.53 -13.79 -6.31
CA GLN A 155 -11.39 -13.02 -6.79
C GLN A 155 -10.20 -13.93 -7.13
N ALA A 156 -9.91 -14.96 -6.33
CA ALA A 156 -8.81 -15.89 -6.57
C ALA A 156 -9.00 -16.69 -7.87
N LYS A 157 -10.22 -17.16 -8.15
CA LYS A 157 -10.54 -17.83 -9.43
C LYS A 157 -10.31 -16.91 -10.62
N ARG A 158 -10.78 -15.67 -10.53
CA ARG A 158 -10.58 -14.67 -11.59
C ARG A 158 -9.11 -14.37 -11.87
N VAL A 159 -8.28 -14.32 -10.82
CA VAL A 159 -6.83 -14.14 -10.94
C VAL A 159 -6.15 -15.32 -11.66
N LEU A 160 -6.68 -16.54 -11.55
CA LEU A 160 -6.16 -17.74 -12.23
C LEU A 160 -6.63 -17.88 -13.68
N GLU A 161 -7.81 -17.36 -14.02
CA GLU A 161 -8.44 -17.52 -15.35
C GLU A 161 -7.92 -16.52 -16.39
N GLU A 162 -7.44 -15.35 -15.97
CA GLU A 162 -6.98 -14.24 -16.81
C GLU A 162 -5.44 -14.14 -16.93
#